data_AF-A0A9Q4DMD5-F1
#
_entry.id   AF-A0A9Q4DMD5-F1
#
_cell.length_a   1.000
_cell.length_b   1.000
_cell.length_c   1.000
_cell.angle_alpha   90.00
_cell.angle_beta   90.00
_cell.angle_gamma   90.00
#
_symmetry.space_group_name_H-M   'P 1'
#
loop_
_entity.id
_entity.type
_entity.pdbx_description
1 polymer ?
#
loop_
_entity_poly.entity_id
_entity_poly.type
_entity_poly.pdbx_seq_one_letter_code
_entity_poly.pdbx_strand_id
1 'polypeptide(L)'
;MTKKFSPKKVKIHWHGVAFDTGLPIHEVSEAWFMSPDIIGIYMGDDELAFYEVDRLKRKPDGIHLYEANHPRFFMIGTSKVGTDLSKIDFPELANMSFMDFIRIGFSLEREGSR
;
A
#
# COMPACT_ATOMS: atom_id res chain seq x y z
N MET A 1 4.00 -16.75 22.64
CA MET A 1 4.36 -16.89 21.22
C MET A 1 3.39 -16.04 20.42
N THR A 2 3.82 -14.90 19.91
CA THR A 2 3.03 -14.09 18.97
C THR A 2 2.96 -14.87 17.67
N LYS A 3 1.76 -15.30 17.27
CA LYS A 3 1.55 -16.02 16.02
C LYS A 3 2.03 -15.12 14.89
N LYS A 4 2.98 -15.60 14.06
CA LYS A 4 3.49 -14.83 12.92
C LYS A 4 2.31 -14.50 12.01
N PHE A 5 2.06 -13.21 11.80
CA PHE A 5 0.98 -12.75 10.92
C PHE A 5 1.34 -13.14 9.49
N SER A 6 0.45 -13.86 8.81
CA SER A 6 0.65 -14.19 7.41
C SER A 6 -0.10 -13.17 6.55
N PRO A 7 0.56 -12.52 5.59
CA PRO A 7 -0.10 -11.63 4.64
C PRO A 7 -1.31 -12.28 4.00
N LYS A 8 -2.39 -11.50 3.89
CA LYS A 8 -3.60 -11.93 3.21
C LYS A 8 -3.89 -10.99 2.04
N LYS A 9 -3.87 -11.55 0.84
CA LYS A 9 -4.28 -10.87 -0.38
C LYS A 9 -5.78 -10.55 -0.33
N VAL A 10 -6.14 -9.34 -0.72
CA VAL A 10 -7.53 -8.84 -0.77
C VAL A 10 -7.76 -7.99 -2.01
N LYS A 11 -9.03 -7.81 -2.36
CA LYS A 11 -9.44 -6.82 -3.36
C LYS A 11 -9.75 -5.50 -2.67
N ILE A 12 -9.22 -4.42 -3.21
CA ILE A 12 -9.59 -3.07 -2.81
C ILE A 12 -10.33 -2.38 -3.95
N HIS A 13 -11.44 -1.76 -3.61
CA HIS A 13 -12.26 -0.93 -4.48
C HIS A 13 -11.91 0.51 -4.14
N TRP A 14 -11.15 1.16 -5.02
CA TRP A 14 -10.76 2.54 -4.87
C TRP A 14 -11.82 3.45 -5.52
N HIS A 15 -12.31 4.43 -4.76
CA HIS A 15 -13.32 5.40 -5.14
C HIS A 15 -12.69 6.79 -5.02
N GLY A 16 -12.40 7.39 -6.17
CA GLY A 16 -11.83 8.73 -6.23
C GLY A 16 -12.54 9.60 -7.26
N VAL A 17 -11.89 10.72 -7.59
CA VAL A 17 -12.38 11.67 -8.59
C VAL A 17 -11.22 11.97 -9.53
N ALA A 18 -11.45 11.79 -10.84
CA ALA A 18 -10.43 12.08 -11.84
C ALA A 18 -10.11 13.59 -11.80
N PHE A 19 -8.83 13.92 -11.69
CA PHE A 19 -8.39 15.31 -11.52
C PHE A 19 -8.77 16.22 -12.70
N ASP A 20 -8.69 15.69 -13.91
CA ASP A 20 -8.90 16.40 -15.18
C ASP A 20 -10.38 16.65 -15.50
N THR A 21 -11.23 15.67 -15.20
CA THR A 21 -12.66 15.69 -15.55
C THR A 21 -13.58 15.97 -14.37
N GLY A 22 -13.09 15.82 -13.13
CA GLY A 22 -13.91 15.90 -11.92
C GLY A 22 -14.94 14.77 -11.81
N LEU A 23 -14.85 13.74 -12.67
CA LEU A 23 -15.81 12.63 -12.68
C LEU A 23 -15.42 11.55 -11.67
N PRO A 24 -16.41 10.87 -11.04
CA PRO A 24 -16.14 9.74 -10.17
C PRO A 24 -15.42 8.63 -10.94
N ILE A 25 -14.38 8.07 -10.31
CA ILE A 25 -13.63 6.94 -10.83
C ILE A 25 -13.65 5.80 -9.80
N HIS A 26 -13.84 4.59 -10.32
CA HIS A 26 -13.87 3.37 -9.53
C HIS A 26 -12.91 2.36 -10.13
N GLU A 27 -11.90 1.99 -9.34
CA GLU A 27 -10.89 1.00 -9.72
C GLU A 27 -10.89 -0.15 -8.74
N VAL A 28 -10.55 -1.34 -9.23
CA VAL A 28 -10.40 -2.54 -8.40
C VAL A 28 -8.99 -3.07 -8.59
N SER A 29 -8.24 -3.10 -7.50
CA SER A 29 -6.85 -3.57 -7.50
C SER A 29 -6.61 -4.61 -6.40
N GLU A 30 -5.47 -5.27 -6.50
CA GLU A 30 -5.00 -6.19 -5.47
C GLU A 30 -4.30 -5.42 -4.36
N ALA A 31 -4.53 -5.83 -3.12
CA ALA A 31 -3.93 -5.26 -1.93
C ALA A 31 -3.59 -6.37 -0.94
N TRP A 32 -2.79 -6.05 0.08
CA TRP A 32 -2.35 -7.01 1.09
C TRP A 32 -2.59 -6.46 2.48
N PHE A 33 -3.25 -7.25 3.33
CA PHE A 33 -3.11 -7.03 4.76
C PHE A 33 -1.67 -7.34 5.14
N MET A 34 -0.95 -6.32 5.62
CA MET A 34 0.44 -6.41 6.10
C MET A 34 0.47 -6.67 7.61
N SER A 35 -0.57 -6.22 8.30
CA SER A 35 -0.88 -6.53 9.70
C SER A 35 -2.41 -6.56 9.87
N PRO A 36 -2.94 -6.87 11.07
CA PRO A 36 -4.38 -6.72 11.34
C PRO A 36 -4.91 -5.29 11.08
N ASP A 37 -4.03 -4.30 11.19
CA ASP A 37 -4.37 -2.87 11.22
C ASP A 37 -3.91 -2.12 9.98
N ILE A 38 -3.08 -2.72 9.12
CA ILE A 38 -2.49 -2.05 7.94
C ILE A 38 -2.75 -2.83 6.66
N ILE A 39 -3.21 -2.12 5.63
CA ILE A 39 -3.25 -2.58 4.24
C ILE A 39 -2.22 -1.83 3.41
N GLY A 40 -1.46 -2.57 2.61
CA GLY A 40 -0.58 -2.04 1.57
C GLY A 40 -1.19 -2.22 0.18
N ILE A 41 -1.03 -1.20 -0.65
CA ILE A 41 -1.50 -1.16 -2.05
C ILE A 41 -0.33 -0.71 -2.92
N TYR A 42 -0.12 -1.41 -4.04
CA TYR A 42 0.72 -0.90 -5.11
C TYR A 42 -0.07 0.09 -5.94
N MET A 43 0.35 1.35 -5.90
CA MET A 43 -0.16 2.40 -6.77
C MET A 43 0.78 2.40 -7.98
N GLY A 44 0.26 2.54 -9.20
CA GLY A 44 1.12 2.68 -10.38
C GLY A 44 2.18 3.77 -10.17
N ASP A 45 3.27 3.72 -10.92
CA ASP A 45 4.43 4.64 -10.82
C ASP A 45 5.42 4.34 -9.69
N ASP A 46 5.65 3.06 -9.37
CA ASP A 46 6.61 2.64 -8.35
C ASP A 46 6.30 3.27 -6.98
N GLU A 47 5.02 3.24 -6.60
CA GLU A 47 4.54 3.73 -5.31
C GLU A 47 3.83 2.63 -4.50
N LEU A 48 4.12 2.60 -3.20
CA LEU A 48 3.43 1.78 -2.21
C LEU A 48 2.70 2.68 -1.22
N ALA A 49 1.38 2.58 -1.20
CA ALA A 49 0.51 3.30 -0.28
C ALA A 49 0.00 2.39 0.84
N PHE A 50 0.00 2.91 2.06
CA PHE A 50 -0.44 2.21 3.25
C PHE A 50 -1.62 2.92 3.89
N TYR A 51 -2.58 2.12 4.37
CA TYR A 51 -3.82 2.59 4.97
C TYR A 51 -4.09 1.86 6.27
N GLU A 52 -4.57 2.59 7.27
CA GLU A 52 -5.14 1.99 8.47
C GLU A 52 -6.47 1.33 8.13
N VAL A 53 -6.63 0.08 8.55
CA VAL A 53 -7.76 -0.78 8.21
C VAL A 53 -9.08 -0.28 8.81
N ASP A 54 -9.02 0.35 9.98
CA ASP A 54 -10.17 0.94 10.67
C ASP A 54 -10.75 2.15 9.92
N ARG A 55 -9.93 2.81 9.10
CA ARG A 55 -10.35 3.88 8.21
C ARG A 55 -10.99 3.35 6.94
N LEU A 56 -10.86 2.07 6.60
CA LEU A 56 -11.43 1.54 5.36
C LEU A 56 -12.82 0.95 5.56
N LYS A 57 -13.71 1.12 4.58
CA LYS A 57 -15.05 0.52 4.64
C LYS A 57 -15.01 -0.92 4.15
N ARG A 58 -15.36 -1.87 5.02
CA ARG A 58 -15.49 -3.28 4.64
C ARG A 58 -16.88 -3.55 4.06
N LYS A 59 -16.94 -4.25 2.92
CA LYS A 59 -18.18 -4.72 2.29
C LYS A 59 -18.03 -6.19 1.84
N PRO A 60 -19.12 -6.87 1.45
CA PRO A 60 -19.07 -8.27 1.02
C PRO A 60 -18.18 -8.52 -0.21
N ASP A 61 -18.04 -7.52 -1.09
CA ASP A 61 -17.26 -7.57 -2.32
C ASP A 61 -15.77 -7.22 -2.13
N GLY A 62 -15.42 -6.59 -1.01
CA GLY A 62 -14.03 -6.25 -0.70
C GLY A 62 -13.89 -5.10 0.27
N ILE A 63 -12.74 -4.44 0.20
CA ILE A 63 -12.43 -3.28 1.04
C ILE A 63 -12.56 -2.04 0.18
N HIS A 64 -13.26 -1.02 0.68
CA HIS A 64 -13.53 0.20 -0.06
C HIS A 64 -12.71 1.34 0.51
N LEU A 65 -11.89 1.93 -0.36
CA LEU A 65 -11.11 3.11 -0.10
C LEU A 65 -11.75 4.30 -0.83
N TYR A 66 -12.25 5.26 -0.06
CA TYR A 66 -12.78 6.53 -0.57
C TYR A 66 -11.74 7.63 -0.35
N GLU A 67 -11.05 8.06 -1.40
CA GLU A 67 -9.92 8.99 -1.31
C GLU A 67 -10.26 10.28 -0.55
N ALA A 68 -11.45 10.83 -0.82
CA ALA A 68 -11.93 12.06 -0.18
C ALA A 68 -12.10 11.95 1.35
N ASN A 69 -12.23 10.73 1.90
CA ASN A 69 -12.53 10.50 3.31
C ASN A 69 -11.39 9.83 4.09
N HIS A 70 -10.39 9.31 3.39
CA HIS A 70 -9.38 8.45 3.99
C HIS A 70 -7.98 8.89 3.56
N PRO A 71 -7.38 9.85 4.27
CA PRO A 71 -6.01 10.24 3.99
C PRO A 71 -5.10 9.03 4.17
N ARG A 72 -4.18 8.85 3.22
CA ARG A 72 -3.11 7.86 3.26
C ARG A 72 -2.40 7.92 4.62
N PHE A 73 -2.18 6.76 5.24
CA PHE A 73 -1.42 6.70 6.50
C PHE A 73 0.05 7.00 6.22
N PHE A 74 0.59 6.34 5.19
CA PHE A 74 1.98 6.51 4.77
C PHE A 74 2.12 6.11 3.29
N MET A 75 3.13 6.66 2.62
CA MET A 75 3.44 6.32 1.23
C MET A 75 4.95 6.30 1.02
N ILE A 76 5.42 5.31 0.28
CA ILE A 76 6.78 5.25 -0.24
C ILE A 76 6.67 5.31 -1.76
N GLY A 77 7.30 6.31 -2.37
CA GLY A 77 7.48 6.38 -3.82
C GLY A 77 8.96 6.45 -4.15
N THR A 78 9.44 5.64 -5.08
CA THR A 78 10.85 5.70 -5.50
C THR A 78 11.02 6.77 -6.57
N SER A 79 11.04 8.05 -6.19
CA SER A 79 11.29 9.15 -7.14
C SER A 79 12.67 9.09 -7.80
N LYS A 80 13.61 8.35 -7.19
CA LYS A 80 14.98 8.21 -7.65
C LYS A 80 15.46 6.78 -7.39
N VAL A 81 15.96 6.17 -8.46
CA VAL A 81 16.83 4.98 -8.47
C VAL A 81 16.10 3.63 -8.43
N GLY A 82 15.71 3.16 -9.62
CA GLY A 82 16.02 1.82 -10.16
C GLY A 82 15.43 0.60 -9.46
N THR A 83 14.69 0.76 -8.37
CA THR A 83 14.09 -0.35 -7.65
C THR A 83 12.69 -0.54 -8.19
N ASP A 84 12.59 -1.44 -9.17
CA ASP A 84 11.32 -1.91 -9.71
C ASP A 84 10.50 -2.53 -8.57
N LEU A 85 9.55 -1.77 -8.03
CA LEU A 85 8.73 -2.20 -6.89
C LEU A 85 7.84 -3.40 -7.28
N SER A 86 7.63 -3.65 -8.58
CA SER A 86 6.95 -4.86 -9.05
C SER A 86 7.75 -6.14 -8.76
N LYS A 87 9.05 -6.04 -8.48
CA LYS A 87 9.90 -7.17 -8.05
C LYS A 87 9.84 -7.46 -6.55
N ILE A 88 9.13 -6.66 -5.77
CA ILE A 88 8.97 -6.88 -4.34
C ILE A 88 8.04 -8.08 -4.10
N ASP A 89 8.52 -9.08 -3.37
CA ASP A 89 7.68 -10.14 -2.83
C ASP A 89 6.84 -9.56 -1.67
N PHE A 90 5.59 -9.16 -1.99
CA PHE A 90 4.64 -8.62 -1.02
C PHE A 90 4.40 -9.55 0.18
N PRO A 91 4.22 -10.88 -0.01
CA PRO A 91 4.23 -11.83 1.09
C PRO A 91 5.48 -11.79 1.99
N GLU A 92 6.66 -11.59 1.43
CA GLU A 92 7.89 -11.44 2.22
C GLU A 92 7.88 -10.12 3.00
N LEU A 93 7.48 -9.03 2.34
CA LEU A 93 7.40 -7.69 2.91
C LEU A 93 6.41 -7.60 4.09
N ALA A 94 5.28 -8.30 4.02
CA ALA A 94 4.30 -8.36 5.12
C ALA A 94 4.71 -9.28 6.28
N ASN A 95 5.65 -10.18 6.06
CA ASN A 95 6.25 -10.98 7.12
C ASN A 95 7.44 -10.28 7.81
N MET A 96 7.84 -9.12 7.29
CA MET A 96 8.92 -8.29 7.79
C MET A 96 8.47 -7.43 8.98
N SER A 97 9.39 -7.09 9.89
CA SER A 97 9.07 -6.13 10.94
C SER A 97 8.85 -4.74 10.34
N PHE A 98 7.95 -3.93 10.93
CA PHE A 98 7.74 -2.55 10.49
C PHE A 98 9.06 -1.76 10.43
N MET A 99 9.98 -2.01 11.37
CA MET A 99 11.30 -1.36 11.39
C MET A 99 12.20 -1.80 10.25
N ASP A 100 12.16 -3.07 9.84
CA ASP A 100 12.94 -3.56 8.69
C ASP A 100 12.32 -3.07 7.38
N PHE A 101 11.00 -2.96 7.31
CA PHE A 101 10.29 -2.34 6.18
C PHE A 101 10.66 -0.84 6.03
N ILE A 102 10.63 -0.09 7.13
CA ILE A 102 11.06 1.31 7.15
C ILE A 102 12.56 1.44 6.78
N ARG A 103 13.41 0.51 7.21
CA ARG A 103 14.83 0.45 6.82
C ARG A 103 15.01 0.20 5.33
N ILE A 104 14.17 -0.60 4.67
CA ILE A 104 14.20 -0.73 3.20
C ILE A 104 13.94 0.65 2.58
N GLY A 105 12.88 1.34 2.99
CA GLY A 105 12.57 2.70 2.52
C GLY A 105 13.76 3.66 2.66
N PHE A 106 14.38 3.71 3.84
CA PHE A 106 15.56 4.55 4.09
C PHE A 106 16.86 4.08 3.41
N SER A 107 17.01 2.79 3.12
CA SER A 107 18.20 2.26 2.45
C SER A 107 18.17 2.56 0.96
N LEU A 108 16.98 2.51 0.35
CA LEU A 108 16.74 2.94 -1.02
C LEU A 108 17.06 4.44 -1.22
N GLU A 109 16.77 5.29 -0.23
CA GLU A 109 17.19 6.71 -0.27
C GLU A 109 18.72 6.89 -0.25
N ARG A 110 19.47 5.98 0.37
CA ARG A 110 20.92 6.11 0.56
C ARG A 110 21.74 5.60 -0.62
N GLU A 111 21.31 4.56 -1.32
CA GLU A 111 22.02 4.07 -2.50
C GLU A 111 21.91 5.03 -3.70
N GLY A 112 20.87 5.87 -3.75
CA GLY A 112 20.72 6.90 -4.78
C GLY A 112 21.41 8.24 -4.51
N SER A 113 22.16 8.36 -3.41
CA SER A 113 22.86 9.60 -3.01
C SER A 113 24.39 9.52 -3.18
N ARG A 114 24.90 8.57 -3.97
CA ARG A 114 26.31 8.45 -4.34
C ARG A 114 26.54 8.72 -5.82
#